data_AF-A0A9R1S841-F1
#
_entry.id   AF-A0A9R1S841-F1
#
_cell.length_a   1.000
_cell.length_b   1.000
_cell.length_c   1.000
_cell.angle_alpha   90.00
_cell.angle_beta   90.00
_cell.angle_gamma   90.00
#
_symmetry.space_group_name_H-M   'P 1'
#
loop_
_entity.id
_entity.type
_entity.pdbx_description
1 polymer ?
#
loop_
_entity_poly.entity_id
_entity_poly.type
_entity_poly.pdbx_seq_one_letter_code
_entity_poly.pdbx_strand_id
1 'polypeptide(L)'
;MAISKTTQPSPAAIFLSGAASATALLVFFYTATAGPAWPTTTTEFTPQGSQAVARPASAPATKASSPTATNATGGDDAFARMLRRAAMEDRTVIMTSVNEAWAAEGSLLDSFLESFRVGLNISHLVKHIVVVAMDEGALRRCRAVHPHCHLLLPDVHGLDLSGAKTYMTKDYLDLVWSKLRLQHRVLLLGYNLLFTDVDVAWFRDPRVHITAAADITTSSDFYFGDPDDLGNYPNTGFIYFKATARNARAMAYWHAARARFPENHDQFVFNEIKRELAAPPIGVRIRFVDSKHVSGFCQLGRDLNRIATVHMTCCIGLENKLHDLRRVVEDWRRYVSRPEWERRAGKIGWRFEGGKCIH
;
A
#
# COMPACT_ATOMS: atom_id res chain seq x y z
N MET A 1 4.69 54.58 -41.10
CA MET A 1 3.26 54.54 -40.70
C MET A 1 3.09 53.50 -39.60
N ALA A 2 2.06 53.66 -38.76
CA ALA A 2 1.47 52.66 -37.84
C ALA A 2 2.40 51.66 -37.13
N ILE A 3 2.69 51.91 -35.85
CA ILE A 3 3.00 50.84 -34.88
C ILE A 3 1.68 50.16 -34.52
N SER A 4 1.56 48.85 -34.73
CA SER A 4 0.38 48.09 -34.28
C SER A 4 0.58 47.57 -32.85
N LYS A 5 -0.36 47.89 -31.96
CA LYS A 5 -0.41 47.35 -30.59
C LYS A 5 -1.36 46.16 -30.53
N THR A 6 -0.83 44.94 -30.41
CA THR A 6 -1.63 43.78 -29.99
C THR A 6 -1.94 43.90 -28.50
N THR A 7 -3.22 44.05 -28.17
CA THR A 7 -3.68 44.29 -26.79
C THR A 7 -3.90 42.95 -26.08
N GLN A 8 -3.26 42.73 -24.94
CA GLN A 8 -3.57 41.58 -24.08
C GLN A 8 -4.94 41.77 -23.40
N PRO A 9 -5.81 40.75 -23.36
CA PRO A 9 -7.03 40.80 -22.56
C PRO A 9 -6.70 40.74 -21.07
N SER A 10 -7.54 41.35 -20.23
CA SER A 10 -7.35 41.39 -18.79
C SER A 10 -7.70 40.05 -18.11
N PRO A 11 -7.12 39.73 -16.93
CA PRO A 11 -7.29 38.40 -16.29
C PRO A 11 -8.74 37.97 -16.02
N ALA A 12 -9.66 38.93 -15.88
CA ALA A 12 -11.08 38.64 -15.64
C ALA A 12 -11.77 37.94 -16.83
N ALA A 13 -11.27 38.09 -18.06
CA ALA A 13 -11.90 37.54 -19.26
C ALA A 13 -11.72 36.01 -19.42
N ILE A 14 -10.79 35.40 -18.68
CA ILE A 14 -10.50 33.95 -18.76
C ILE A 14 -11.42 33.15 -17.81
N PHE A 15 -12.02 33.79 -16.81
CA PHE A 15 -12.75 33.12 -15.73
C PHE A 15 -14.19 32.69 -16.06
N LEU A 16 -14.67 32.96 -17.28
CA LEU A 16 -16.06 32.65 -17.71
C LEU A 16 -16.18 31.54 -18.77
N SER A 17 -15.06 30.95 -19.21
CA SER A 17 -15.06 29.84 -20.18
C SER A 17 -15.03 28.44 -19.53
N GLY A 18 -15.04 28.35 -18.20
CA GLY A 18 -14.97 27.10 -17.43
C GLY A 18 -16.30 26.57 -16.88
N ALA A 19 -17.43 27.23 -17.17
CA ALA A 19 -18.72 27.01 -16.51
C ALA A 19 -19.72 26.20 -17.37
N ALA A 20 -19.35 24.98 -17.79
CA ALA A 20 -20.18 24.16 -18.69
C ALA A 20 -20.34 22.66 -18.30
N SER A 21 -19.70 22.19 -17.22
CA SER A 21 -19.66 20.76 -16.86
C SER A 21 -20.07 20.47 -15.41
N ALA A 22 -20.95 21.30 -14.82
CA ALA A 22 -21.34 21.24 -13.41
C ALA A 22 -22.85 20.98 -13.16
N THR A 23 -23.56 20.42 -14.14
CA THR A 23 -25.02 20.19 -14.10
C THR A 23 -25.39 18.74 -14.44
N ALA A 24 -25.05 17.82 -13.54
CA ALA A 24 -25.50 16.42 -13.55
C ALA A 24 -25.56 15.84 -12.13
N LEU A 25 -26.23 16.54 -11.20
CA LEU A 25 -26.46 16.11 -9.82
C LEU A 25 -27.94 16.22 -9.47
N LEU A 26 -28.46 15.22 -8.73
CA LEU A 26 -29.88 15.05 -8.34
C LEU A 26 -30.79 14.83 -9.57
N VAL A 27 -31.41 13.66 -9.76
CA VAL A 27 -32.26 12.92 -8.82
C VAL A 27 -32.09 11.40 -8.99
N PHE A 28 -31.97 10.66 -7.88
CA PHE A 28 -32.77 9.45 -7.57
C PHE A 28 -32.46 8.98 -6.13
N PHE A 29 -33.49 8.88 -5.29
CA PHE A 29 -33.40 8.43 -3.90
C PHE A 29 -34.41 7.29 -3.68
N TYR A 30 -33.97 6.20 -3.01
CA TYR A 30 -34.73 4.95 -2.76
C TYR A 30 -35.11 4.20 -4.06
N THR A 31 -34.96 2.87 -4.18
CA THR A 31 -35.13 1.80 -3.18
C THR A 31 -34.19 0.61 -3.44
N ALA A 32 -33.54 0.07 -2.40
CA ALA A 32 -32.85 -1.23 -2.45
C ALA A 32 -32.66 -1.86 -1.05
N THR A 33 -33.75 -2.32 -0.41
CA THR A 33 -33.68 -3.02 0.88
C THR A 33 -33.24 -4.48 0.71
N ALA A 34 -31.95 -4.70 0.44
CA ALA A 34 -31.35 -6.03 0.32
C ALA A 34 -29.88 -6.02 0.80
N GLY A 35 -29.67 -6.19 2.11
CA GLY A 35 -28.35 -6.55 2.63
C GLY A 35 -27.98 -7.99 2.22
N PRO A 36 -26.73 -8.29 1.84
CA PRO A 36 -26.36 -9.63 1.41
C PRO A 36 -26.48 -10.66 2.55
N ALA A 37 -27.01 -11.84 2.22
CA ALA A 37 -27.12 -12.96 3.13
C ALA A 37 -25.72 -13.50 3.51
N TRP A 38 -25.55 -13.86 4.78
CA TRP A 38 -24.25 -14.29 5.33
C TRP A 38 -24.00 -15.78 5.09
N PRO A 39 -22.95 -16.18 4.34
CA PRO A 39 -22.51 -17.57 4.30
C PRO A 39 -21.97 -17.95 5.68
N THR A 40 -22.71 -18.76 6.43
CA THR A 40 -22.39 -19.13 7.81
C THR A 40 -21.38 -20.29 7.82
N THR A 41 -20.12 -19.97 7.50
CA THR A 41 -19.02 -20.94 7.56
C THR A 41 -18.28 -20.82 8.89
N THR A 42 -18.77 -21.54 9.91
CA THR A 42 -18.05 -21.74 11.18
C THR A 42 -16.92 -22.74 11.01
N THR A 43 -15.77 -22.29 10.51
CA THR A 43 -14.51 -23.04 10.65
C THR A 43 -14.00 -22.91 12.08
N GLU A 44 -14.27 -23.92 12.91
CA GLU A 44 -13.73 -24.00 14.27
C GLU A 44 -12.19 -24.09 14.23
N PHE A 45 -11.53 -23.34 15.12
CA PHE A 45 -10.08 -23.17 15.10
C PHE A 45 -9.42 -24.03 16.18
N THR A 46 -9.31 -25.34 15.93
CA THR A 46 -8.78 -26.31 16.90
C THR A 46 -7.24 -26.32 16.90
N PRO A 47 -6.56 -25.92 17.98
CA PRO A 47 -5.10 -26.01 18.09
C PRO A 47 -4.70 -27.42 18.52
N GLN A 48 -4.15 -28.23 17.60
CA GLN A 48 -3.85 -29.63 17.89
C GLN A 48 -2.53 -29.77 18.67
N GLY A 49 -2.64 -29.95 19.98
CA GLY A 49 -1.53 -30.28 20.88
C GLY A 49 -1.09 -31.75 20.79
N SER A 50 0.16 -32.00 21.18
CA SER A 50 0.83 -33.30 21.00
C SER A 50 0.27 -34.43 21.88
N GLN A 51 -0.09 -35.56 21.28
CA GLN A 51 0.04 -36.90 21.87
C GLN A 51 0.48 -37.91 20.80
N ALA A 52 1.10 -39.00 21.23
CA ALA A 52 1.53 -40.13 20.40
C ALA A 52 1.14 -41.44 21.06
N VAL A 53 0.92 -42.52 20.30
CA VAL A 53 1.16 -43.93 20.71
C VAL A 53 0.94 -44.92 19.55
N ALA A 54 1.81 -45.94 19.48
CA ALA A 54 1.70 -47.25 18.81
C ALA A 54 1.48 -47.39 17.27
N ARG A 55 1.99 -48.54 16.76
CA ARG A 55 1.78 -49.13 15.41
C ARG A 55 1.12 -50.51 15.59
N PRO A 56 0.52 -51.09 14.53
CA PRO A 56 1.04 -52.39 14.03
C PRO A 56 1.37 -52.38 12.52
N ALA A 57 1.65 -53.56 11.95
CA ALA A 57 1.88 -53.85 10.52
C ALA A 57 1.47 -55.31 10.23
N SER A 58 1.34 -55.83 8.99
CA SER A 58 1.64 -55.28 7.65
C SER A 58 0.35 -55.30 6.76
N ALA A 59 0.25 -55.53 5.43
CA ALA A 59 1.10 -56.04 4.34
C ALA A 59 0.76 -55.34 2.99
N PRO A 60 1.40 -55.63 1.83
CA PRO A 60 1.37 -54.75 0.65
C PRO A 60 0.40 -55.15 -0.48
N ALA A 61 0.00 -54.16 -1.29
CA ALA A 61 -0.60 -54.35 -2.61
C ALA A 61 -0.06 -53.32 -3.64
N THR A 62 -0.10 -53.72 -4.91
CA THR A 62 0.56 -53.16 -6.10
C THR A 62 0.33 -51.68 -6.46
N LYS A 63 1.30 -51.11 -7.19
CA LYS A 63 1.30 -49.76 -7.81
C LYS A 63 0.04 -49.45 -8.62
N ALA A 64 -0.45 -48.22 -8.48
CA ALA A 64 -1.07 -47.44 -9.56
C ALA A 64 -0.46 -46.03 -9.55
N SER A 65 0.01 -45.53 -10.69
CA SER A 65 0.70 -44.24 -10.78
C SER A 65 -0.25 -43.13 -11.24
N SER A 66 -0.83 -42.40 -10.30
CA SER A 66 -1.56 -41.15 -10.56
C SER A 66 -0.58 -39.97 -10.67
N PRO A 67 -0.74 -39.03 -11.62
CA PRO A 67 0.16 -37.89 -11.77
C PRO A 67 0.06 -36.92 -10.59
N THR A 68 1.20 -36.44 -10.10
CA THR A 68 1.31 -35.76 -8.80
C THR A 68 0.82 -34.31 -8.83
N ALA A 69 -0.16 -33.97 -7.98
CA ALA A 69 -0.59 -32.60 -7.75
C ALA A 69 0.34 -31.85 -6.77
N THR A 70 1.59 -31.59 -7.17
CA THR A 70 2.66 -31.14 -6.26
C THR A 70 2.96 -29.63 -6.22
N ASN A 71 2.45 -28.83 -7.17
CA ASN A 71 2.95 -27.45 -7.34
C ASN A 71 2.24 -26.39 -6.47
N ALA A 72 1.02 -26.65 -6.00
CA ALA A 72 0.26 -25.66 -5.21
C ALA A 72 0.76 -25.54 -3.76
N THR A 73 1.00 -26.67 -3.09
CA THR A 73 1.39 -26.70 -1.67
C THR A 73 2.76 -26.07 -1.44
N GLY A 74 3.79 -26.45 -2.21
CA GLY A 74 5.16 -25.97 -2.00
C GLY A 74 5.35 -24.45 -2.14
N GLY A 75 4.50 -23.76 -2.90
CA GLY A 75 4.55 -22.31 -3.10
C GLY A 75 4.04 -21.50 -1.91
N ASP A 76 2.85 -21.82 -1.41
CA ASP A 76 2.27 -21.21 -0.20
C ASP A 76 3.15 -21.45 1.03
N ASP A 77 3.67 -22.67 1.13
CA ASP A 77 4.61 -23.12 2.15
C ASP A 77 5.94 -22.31 2.10
N ALA A 78 6.42 -21.95 0.91
CA ALA A 78 7.59 -21.09 0.73
C ALA A 78 7.32 -19.62 1.11
N PHE A 79 6.13 -19.09 0.82
CA PHE A 79 5.71 -17.75 1.24
C PHE A 79 5.56 -17.68 2.77
N ALA A 80 4.88 -18.63 3.40
CA ALA A 80 4.75 -18.72 4.86
C ALA A 80 6.11 -18.82 5.58
N ARG A 81 7.08 -19.55 5.00
CA ARG A 81 8.47 -19.58 5.47
C ARG A 81 9.22 -18.25 5.28
N MET A 82 8.87 -17.45 4.27
CA MET A 82 9.44 -16.12 4.05
C MET A 82 8.90 -15.11 5.07
N LEU A 83 7.58 -15.07 5.27
CA LEU A 83 6.95 -14.22 6.30
C LEU A 83 7.54 -14.51 7.68
N ARG A 84 7.80 -15.78 8.02
CA ARG A 84 8.43 -16.16 9.30
C ARG A 84 9.84 -15.59 9.51
N ARG A 85 10.59 -15.31 8.43
CA ARG A 85 11.93 -14.69 8.49
C ARG A 85 11.87 -13.16 8.48
N ALA A 86 10.92 -12.60 7.75
CA ALA A 86 10.68 -11.16 7.66
C ALA A 86 9.95 -10.60 8.89
N ALA A 87 9.22 -11.41 9.65
CA ALA A 87 8.41 -10.95 10.77
C ALA A 87 9.25 -10.29 11.88
N MET A 88 8.69 -9.22 12.43
CA MET A 88 9.13 -8.58 13.68
C MET A 88 8.60 -9.37 14.90
N GLU A 89 9.04 -8.99 16.10
CA GLU A 89 8.67 -9.67 17.37
C GLU A 89 7.15 -9.66 17.63
N ASP A 90 6.47 -8.57 17.25
CA ASP A 90 5.01 -8.42 17.28
C ASP A 90 4.27 -9.14 16.13
N ARG A 91 4.99 -9.94 15.34
CA ARG A 91 4.56 -10.58 14.08
C ARG A 91 4.18 -9.61 12.96
N THR A 92 4.59 -8.34 13.03
CA THR A 92 4.42 -7.39 11.91
C THR A 92 5.41 -7.69 10.78
N VAL A 93 4.94 -7.67 9.54
CA VAL A 93 5.74 -7.72 8.31
C VAL A 93 5.52 -6.41 7.54
N ILE A 94 6.60 -5.77 7.09
CA ILE A 94 6.52 -4.65 6.15
C ILE A 94 6.43 -5.23 4.74
N MET A 95 5.54 -4.73 3.89
CA MET A 95 5.39 -5.22 2.51
C MET A 95 5.40 -4.06 1.53
N THR A 96 6.10 -4.23 0.41
CA THR A 96 6.02 -3.32 -0.74
C THR A 96 5.87 -4.11 -2.05
N SER A 97 5.60 -3.45 -3.16
CA SER A 97 5.38 -4.10 -4.46
C SER A 97 6.03 -3.35 -5.62
N VAL A 98 6.65 -4.06 -6.55
CA VAL A 98 7.40 -3.50 -7.69
C VAL A 98 7.22 -4.32 -8.98
N ASN A 99 7.12 -3.64 -10.12
CA ASN A 99 7.34 -4.21 -11.45
C ASN A 99 8.79 -3.96 -11.92
N GLU A 100 9.18 -4.48 -13.10
CA GLU A 100 10.56 -4.36 -13.62
C GLU A 100 11.02 -2.89 -13.68
N ALA A 101 10.15 -1.98 -14.12
CA ALA A 101 10.47 -0.55 -14.23
C ALA A 101 10.70 0.14 -12.86
N TRP A 102 9.98 -0.25 -11.81
CA TRP A 102 10.16 0.30 -10.46
C TRP A 102 11.29 -0.40 -9.69
N ALA A 103 11.59 -1.65 -10.03
CA ALA A 103 12.70 -2.42 -9.46
C ALA A 103 14.06 -2.08 -10.09
N ALA A 104 14.07 -1.61 -11.34
CA ALA A 104 15.27 -1.35 -12.15
C ALA A 104 16.37 -0.56 -11.43
N GLU A 105 17.62 -0.69 -11.90
CA GLU A 105 18.77 -0.07 -11.25
C GLU A 105 18.67 1.47 -11.21
N GLY A 106 18.86 2.03 -10.02
CA GLY A 106 18.63 3.45 -9.72
C GLY A 106 17.15 3.85 -9.62
N SER A 107 16.19 2.96 -9.84
CA SER A 107 14.74 3.24 -9.80
C SER A 107 14.20 3.28 -8.36
N LEU A 108 12.86 3.33 -8.23
CA LEU A 108 12.17 3.55 -6.96
C LEU A 108 12.59 2.55 -5.87
N LEU A 109 12.81 1.28 -6.19
CA LEU A 109 13.25 0.26 -5.21
C LEU A 109 14.59 0.61 -4.55
N ASP A 110 15.54 1.14 -5.30
CA ASP A 110 16.85 1.52 -4.76
C ASP A 110 16.71 2.74 -3.84
N SER A 111 15.94 3.76 -4.24
CA SER A 111 15.65 4.95 -3.41
C SER A 111 14.81 4.63 -2.16
N PHE A 112 13.89 3.67 -2.27
CA PHE A 112 13.12 3.12 -1.15
C PHE A 112 14.05 2.50 -0.11
N LEU A 113 14.88 1.54 -0.52
CA LEU A 113 15.84 0.86 0.36
C LEU A 113 16.92 1.82 0.90
N GLU A 114 17.30 2.84 0.12
CA GLU A 114 18.19 3.91 0.54
C GLU A 114 17.58 4.78 1.66
N SER A 115 16.28 5.09 1.60
CA SER A 115 15.62 5.93 2.61
C SER A 115 15.75 5.34 4.03
N PHE A 116 15.48 4.04 4.21
CA PHE A 116 15.71 3.33 5.48
C PHE A 116 17.18 3.40 5.96
N ARG A 117 18.17 3.43 5.05
CA ARG A 117 19.59 3.51 5.41
C ARG A 117 19.98 4.90 5.92
N VAL A 118 19.30 5.96 5.48
CA VAL A 118 19.53 7.35 5.95
C VAL A 118 18.54 7.80 7.04
N GLY A 119 17.48 7.02 7.28
CA GLY A 119 16.49 7.28 8.32
C GLY A 119 17.05 7.11 9.74
N LEU A 120 16.53 7.90 10.67
CA LEU A 120 16.98 7.92 12.07
C LEU A 120 16.55 6.63 12.78
N ASN A 121 17.52 5.77 13.05
CA ASN A 121 17.37 4.49 13.77
C ASN A 121 16.41 3.47 13.11
N ILE A 122 16.22 3.51 11.77
CA ILE A 122 15.33 2.56 11.06
C ILE A 122 16.02 1.65 10.04
N SER A 123 17.33 1.75 9.84
CA SER A 123 18.08 0.87 8.92
C SER A 123 17.93 -0.62 9.24
N HIS A 124 17.71 -0.96 10.51
CA HIS A 124 17.43 -2.32 10.98
C HIS A 124 16.08 -2.88 10.51
N LEU A 125 15.13 -2.02 10.06
CA LEU A 125 13.82 -2.45 9.54
C LEU A 125 13.90 -3.07 8.15
N VAL A 126 14.98 -2.83 7.38
CA VAL A 126 15.12 -3.34 6.01
C VAL A 126 14.97 -4.87 5.95
N LYS A 127 15.50 -5.60 6.93
CA LYS A 127 15.37 -7.07 7.02
C LYS A 127 13.93 -7.56 7.21
N HIS A 128 13.00 -6.67 7.60
CA HIS A 128 11.59 -6.98 7.85
C HIS A 128 10.67 -6.64 6.66
N ILE A 129 11.24 -6.17 5.55
CA ILE A 129 10.52 -5.87 4.31
C ILE A 129 10.37 -7.16 3.48
N VAL A 130 9.17 -7.41 2.97
CA VAL A 130 8.89 -8.36 1.88
C VAL A 130 8.58 -7.56 0.62
N VAL A 131 9.38 -7.77 -0.41
CA VAL A 131 9.21 -7.12 -1.71
C VAL A 131 8.46 -8.07 -2.63
N VAL A 132 7.28 -7.62 -3.08
CA VAL A 132 6.40 -8.36 -3.99
C VAL A 132 6.70 -7.93 -5.42
N ALA A 133 7.44 -8.77 -6.13
CA ALA A 133 7.69 -8.62 -7.55
C ALA A 133 6.44 -8.98 -8.36
N MET A 134 6.05 -8.13 -9.30
CA MET A 134 4.88 -8.31 -10.18
C MET A 134 5.21 -9.12 -11.44
N ASP A 135 6.51 -9.31 -11.72
CA ASP A 135 7.04 -9.99 -12.90
C ASP A 135 8.44 -10.58 -12.59
N GLU A 136 8.97 -11.41 -13.49
CA GLU A 136 10.28 -12.08 -13.31
C GLU A 136 11.47 -11.11 -13.39
N GLY A 137 11.32 -9.95 -14.03
CA GLY A 137 12.34 -8.89 -14.06
C GLY A 137 12.54 -8.23 -12.70
N ALA A 138 11.42 -7.81 -12.12
CA ALA A 138 11.32 -7.34 -10.75
C ALA A 138 11.83 -8.39 -9.75
N LEU A 139 11.51 -9.67 -9.95
CA LEU A 139 11.95 -10.75 -9.07
C LEU A 139 13.47 -10.96 -9.12
N ARG A 140 14.03 -10.98 -10.34
CA ARG A 140 15.47 -11.09 -10.60
C ARG A 140 16.24 -9.94 -9.96
N ARG A 141 15.79 -8.69 -10.18
CA ARG A 141 16.44 -7.50 -9.61
C ARG A 141 16.26 -7.42 -8.10
N CYS A 142 15.08 -7.72 -7.56
CA CYS A 142 14.86 -7.81 -6.11
C CYS A 142 15.85 -8.78 -5.45
N ARG A 143 15.99 -10.00 -5.99
CA ARG A 143 16.90 -11.04 -5.45
C ARG A 143 18.37 -10.62 -5.45
N ALA A 144 18.76 -9.65 -6.29
CA ALA A 144 20.12 -9.11 -6.31
C ALA A 144 20.38 -8.05 -5.22
N VAL A 145 19.33 -7.43 -4.65
CA VAL A 145 19.45 -6.33 -3.66
C VAL A 145 18.82 -6.62 -2.30
N HIS A 146 17.97 -7.66 -2.19
CA HIS A 146 17.12 -7.90 -1.03
C HIS A 146 16.83 -9.40 -0.78
N PRO A 147 16.88 -9.92 0.46
CA PRO A 147 16.73 -11.36 0.73
C PRO A 147 15.28 -11.89 0.75
N HIS A 148 14.26 -11.03 0.69
CA HIS A 148 12.84 -11.43 0.88
C HIS A 148 11.97 -10.97 -0.31
N CYS A 149 12.12 -11.69 -1.42
CA CYS A 149 11.44 -11.42 -2.69
C CYS A 149 10.44 -12.52 -3.03
N HIS A 150 9.16 -12.15 -3.22
CA HIS A 150 8.08 -13.04 -3.63
C HIS A 150 7.52 -12.62 -4.98
N LEU A 151 7.24 -13.57 -5.88
CA LEU A 151 6.57 -13.31 -7.15
C LEU A 151 5.06 -13.38 -6.98
N LEU A 152 4.37 -12.29 -7.28
CA LEU A 152 2.91 -12.25 -7.39
C LEU A 152 2.51 -12.83 -8.74
N LEU A 153 1.87 -14.00 -8.72
CA LEU A 153 1.24 -14.56 -9.92
C LEU A 153 -0.15 -13.92 -10.11
N PRO A 154 -0.54 -13.52 -11.34
CA PRO A 154 -1.89 -13.05 -11.61
C PRO A 154 -2.92 -14.19 -11.51
N ASP A 155 -4.14 -13.87 -11.06
CA ASP A 155 -5.28 -14.81 -11.06
C ASP A 155 -5.62 -15.33 -12.47
N VAL A 156 -5.30 -14.56 -13.52
CA VAL A 156 -5.54 -14.91 -14.91
C VAL A 156 -4.26 -15.48 -15.52
N HIS A 157 -4.23 -16.81 -15.75
CA HIS A 157 -3.15 -17.46 -16.47
C HIS A 157 -2.92 -16.82 -17.85
N GLY A 158 -1.67 -16.45 -18.15
CA GLY A 158 -1.28 -15.83 -19.42
C GLY A 158 -1.34 -14.30 -19.45
N LEU A 159 -1.74 -13.63 -18.37
CA LEU A 159 -1.63 -12.17 -18.27
C LEU A 159 -0.16 -11.76 -18.06
N ASP A 160 0.46 -11.15 -19.07
CA ASP A 160 1.77 -10.52 -18.90
C ASP A 160 1.64 -9.20 -18.12
N LEU A 161 2.34 -9.10 -17.00
CA LEU A 161 2.37 -7.94 -16.11
C LEU A 161 3.59 -7.04 -16.32
N SER A 162 4.47 -7.37 -17.27
CA SER A 162 5.69 -6.60 -17.56
C SER A 162 5.42 -5.15 -17.96
N GLY A 163 6.44 -4.30 -17.75
CA GLY A 163 6.43 -2.88 -18.13
C GLY A 163 5.64 -1.95 -17.19
N ALA A 164 5.74 -0.65 -17.46
CA ALA A 164 5.02 0.39 -16.72
C ALA A 164 3.56 0.46 -17.20
N LYS A 165 2.67 -0.32 -16.57
CA LYS A 165 1.23 -0.35 -16.89
C LYS A 165 0.60 1.03 -16.70
N THR A 166 -0.17 1.47 -17.70
CA THR A 166 -0.94 2.73 -17.63
C THR A 166 -2.01 2.63 -16.54
N TYR A 167 -2.17 3.72 -15.78
CA TYR A 167 -3.17 3.86 -14.74
C TYR A 167 -4.59 3.56 -15.25
N MET A 168 -5.43 2.92 -14.43
CA MET A 168 -6.82 2.52 -14.74
C MET A 168 -7.02 1.55 -15.93
N THR A 169 -5.95 0.92 -16.44
CA THR A 169 -6.10 -0.22 -17.37
C THR A 169 -6.64 -1.47 -16.67
N LYS A 170 -7.29 -2.38 -17.42
CA LYS A 170 -7.77 -3.67 -16.88
C LYS A 170 -6.65 -4.44 -16.18
N ASP A 171 -5.48 -4.55 -16.81
CA ASP A 171 -4.29 -5.20 -16.23
C ASP A 171 -3.88 -4.58 -14.89
N TYR A 172 -3.91 -3.24 -14.80
CA TYR A 172 -3.62 -2.51 -13.56
C TYR A 172 -4.63 -2.81 -12.47
N LEU A 173 -5.93 -2.91 -12.79
CA LEU A 173 -6.97 -3.29 -11.83
C LEU A 173 -6.81 -4.75 -11.37
N ASP A 174 -6.63 -5.70 -12.28
CA ASP A 174 -6.40 -7.12 -11.94
C ASP A 174 -5.15 -7.30 -11.05
N LEU A 175 -4.09 -6.54 -11.32
CA LEU A 175 -2.87 -6.47 -10.53
C LEU A 175 -3.10 -5.89 -9.13
N VAL A 176 -3.82 -4.76 -9.03
CA VAL A 176 -4.17 -4.12 -7.75
C VAL A 176 -5.01 -5.05 -6.87
N TRP A 177 -6.02 -5.71 -7.43
CA TRP A 177 -6.83 -6.71 -6.72
C TRP A 177 -6.04 -7.99 -6.40
N SER A 178 -4.95 -8.28 -7.13
CA SER A 178 -3.98 -9.34 -6.78
C SER A 178 -3.11 -8.96 -5.59
N LYS A 179 -2.66 -7.69 -5.47
CA LYS A 179 -2.00 -7.19 -4.26
C LYS A 179 -2.90 -7.44 -3.04
N LEU A 180 -4.18 -7.04 -3.11
CA LEU A 180 -5.09 -7.15 -1.97
C LEU A 180 -5.33 -8.62 -1.52
N ARG A 181 -5.40 -9.58 -2.46
CA ARG A 181 -5.45 -11.01 -2.10
C ARG A 181 -4.21 -11.48 -1.36
N LEU A 182 -3.01 -11.08 -1.82
CA LEU A 182 -1.76 -11.44 -1.15
C LEU A 182 -1.67 -10.80 0.25
N GLN A 183 -2.05 -9.52 0.37
CA GLN A 183 -2.14 -8.82 1.66
C GLN A 183 -3.10 -9.56 2.62
N HIS A 184 -4.28 -9.98 2.16
CA HIS A 184 -5.22 -10.79 2.94
C HIS A 184 -4.61 -12.16 3.34
N ARG A 185 -3.82 -12.81 2.46
CA ARG A 185 -3.12 -14.06 2.80
C ARG A 185 -2.12 -13.89 3.96
N VAL A 186 -1.45 -12.75 4.08
CA VAL A 186 -0.56 -12.44 5.22
C VAL A 186 -1.31 -12.50 6.55
N LEU A 187 -2.52 -11.93 6.60
CA LEU A 187 -3.38 -11.95 7.80
C LEU A 187 -3.91 -13.35 8.12
N LEU A 188 -4.31 -14.12 7.09
CA LEU A 188 -4.73 -15.52 7.27
C LEU A 188 -3.60 -16.42 7.78
N LEU A 189 -2.34 -16.07 7.52
CA LEU A 189 -1.14 -16.70 8.08
C LEU A 189 -0.76 -16.15 9.47
N GLY A 190 -1.53 -15.20 10.02
CA GLY A 190 -1.41 -14.69 11.38
C GLY A 190 -0.33 -13.62 11.60
N TYR A 191 0.13 -12.94 10.54
CA TYR A 191 1.08 -11.83 10.63
C TYR A 191 0.36 -10.50 10.47
N ASN A 192 0.70 -9.51 11.30
CA ASN A 192 0.24 -8.14 11.03
C ASN A 192 0.96 -7.63 9.78
N LEU A 193 0.30 -6.75 9.04
CA LEU A 193 0.81 -6.25 7.77
C LEU A 193 0.93 -4.73 7.83
N LEU A 194 2.10 -4.20 7.47
CA LEU A 194 2.27 -2.80 7.11
C LEU A 194 2.64 -2.73 5.62
N PHE A 195 1.65 -2.47 4.77
CA PHE A 195 1.89 -2.23 3.36
C PHE A 195 2.35 -0.78 3.14
N THR A 196 3.36 -0.61 2.28
CA THR A 196 3.89 0.66 1.82
C THR A 196 4.21 0.52 0.34
N ASP A 197 3.73 1.43 -0.52
CA ASP A 197 4.22 1.48 -1.90
C ASP A 197 5.70 1.91 -1.92
N VAL A 198 6.34 1.68 -3.07
CA VAL A 198 7.81 1.82 -3.22
C VAL A 198 8.26 3.28 -3.36
N ASP A 199 7.36 4.18 -3.72
CA ASP A 199 7.58 5.63 -3.78
C ASP A 199 7.26 6.35 -2.45
N VAL A 200 7.40 5.62 -1.34
CA VAL A 200 7.39 6.16 0.02
C VAL A 200 8.82 6.21 0.55
N ALA A 201 9.36 7.40 0.79
CA ALA A 201 10.60 7.56 1.55
C ALA A 201 10.33 7.36 3.06
N TRP A 202 11.15 6.56 3.73
CA TRP A 202 11.11 6.33 5.17
C TRP A 202 12.26 7.03 5.89
N PHE A 203 11.94 7.74 6.98
CA PHE A 203 12.85 8.64 7.68
C PHE A 203 12.87 8.46 9.22
N ARG A 204 11.76 8.03 9.81
CA ARG A 204 11.64 7.53 11.20
C ARG A 204 10.71 6.32 11.21
N ASP A 205 10.57 5.62 12.33
CA ASP A 205 9.63 4.50 12.44
C ASP A 205 8.18 5.03 12.53
N PRO A 206 7.32 4.85 11.51
CA PRO A 206 5.96 5.37 11.54
C PRO A 206 5.04 4.52 12.44
N ARG A 207 5.47 3.33 12.90
CA ARG A 207 4.66 2.45 13.74
C ARG A 207 4.34 3.05 15.11
N VAL A 208 5.09 4.06 15.56
CA VAL A 208 4.77 4.85 16.76
C VAL A 208 3.44 5.62 16.66
N HIS A 209 2.89 5.75 15.44
CA HIS A 209 1.58 6.35 15.18
C HIS A 209 0.46 5.29 14.98
N ILE A 210 0.79 4.00 15.01
CA ILE A 210 -0.18 2.90 14.87
C ILE A 210 -0.65 2.48 16.27
N THR A 211 -1.90 2.81 16.60
CA THR A 211 -2.45 2.50 17.93
C THR A 211 -2.86 1.02 18.03
N ALA A 212 -2.53 0.34 19.12
CA ALA A 212 -2.93 -1.05 19.37
C ALA A 212 -4.47 -1.26 19.44
N ALA A 213 -5.23 -0.17 19.62
CA ALA A 213 -6.69 -0.13 19.66
C ALA A 213 -7.35 -0.07 18.26
N ALA A 214 -6.60 0.22 17.20
CA ALA A 214 -7.09 0.17 15.84
C ALA A 214 -7.08 -1.27 15.30
N ASP A 215 -8.01 -1.57 14.40
CA ASP A 215 -7.93 -2.74 13.53
C ASP A 215 -7.15 -2.39 12.25
N ILE A 216 -7.45 -1.23 11.66
CA ILE A 216 -6.84 -0.71 10.43
C ILE A 216 -6.26 0.69 10.73
N THR A 217 -5.06 0.99 10.21
CA THR A 217 -4.47 2.34 10.31
C THR A 217 -3.85 2.74 8.98
N THR A 218 -4.31 3.84 8.38
CA THR A 218 -3.97 4.26 7.01
C THR A 218 -3.45 5.70 7.00
N SER A 219 -2.61 6.05 6.03
CA SER A 219 -2.33 7.45 5.69
C SER A 219 -3.55 8.10 5.04
N SER A 220 -3.41 9.33 4.54
CA SER A 220 -4.48 10.00 3.80
C SER A 220 -3.90 10.89 2.72
N ASP A 221 -4.59 10.95 1.58
CA ASP A 221 -4.31 11.98 0.57
C ASP A 221 -4.80 13.35 1.09
N PHE A 222 -5.94 13.35 1.81
CA PHE A 222 -6.46 14.52 2.53
C PHE A 222 -6.88 14.13 3.96
N TYR A 223 -6.23 14.77 4.94
CA TYR A 223 -6.42 14.59 6.39
C TYR A 223 -6.97 15.87 7.02
N PHE A 224 -8.16 15.80 7.62
CA PHE A 224 -8.93 16.96 8.09
C PHE A 224 -8.80 17.27 9.59
N GLY A 225 -7.97 16.51 10.33
CA GLY A 225 -7.57 16.85 11.70
C GLY A 225 -7.89 15.76 12.73
N ASP A 226 -9.07 15.13 12.63
CA ASP A 226 -9.50 14.04 13.51
C ASP A 226 -9.01 12.67 12.98
N PRO A 227 -8.23 11.89 13.75
CA PRO A 227 -7.74 10.57 13.34
C PRO A 227 -8.78 9.44 13.40
N ASP A 228 -9.97 9.65 13.96
CA ASP A 228 -11.07 8.68 14.01
C ASP A 228 -12.22 9.01 13.02
N ASP A 229 -12.23 10.20 12.41
CA ASP A 229 -13.29 10.58 11.46
C ASP A 229 -13.17 9.85 10.12
N LEU A 230 -14.23 9.13 9.75
CA LEU A 230 -14.38 8.49 8.43
C LEU A 230 -14.62 9.50 7.29
N GLY A 231 -14.61 10.80 7.55
CA GLY A 231 -14.54 11.87 6.53
C GLY A 231 -13.18 11.99 5.84
N ASN A 232 -12.07 11.62 6.49
CA ASN A 232 -10.72 11.62 5.89
C ASN A 232 -10.64 10.75 4.62
N TYR A 233 -9.79 11.13 3.66
CA TYR A 233 -9.60 10.42 2.40
C TYR A 233 -8.41 9.46 2.51
N PRO A 234 -8.64 8.14 2.73
CA PRO A 234 -7.57 7.17 2.99
C PRO A 234 -6.63 7.01 1.78
N ASN A 235 -5.36 6.72 2.05
CA ASN A 235 -4.40 6.33 1.02
C ASN A 235 -3.88 4.89 1.29
N THR A 236 -4.04 3.98 0.32
CA THR A 236 -3.66 2.56 0.52
C THR A 236 -2.19 2.28 0.26
N GLY A 237 -1.44 3.24 -0.30
CA GLY A 237 0.01 3.18 -0.43
C GLY A 237 0.77 3.36 0.90
N PHE A 238 0.08 3.64 2.01
CA PHE A 238 0.59 3.35 3.36
C PHE A 238 -0.56 2.90 4.27
N ILE A 239 -0.63 1.61 4.58
CA ILE A 239 -1.73 1.03 5.36
C ILE A 239 -1.30 -0.18 6.20
N TYR A 240 -1.73 -0.17 7.47
CA TYR A 240 -1.54 -1.22 8.45
C TYR A 240 -2.83 -2.00 8.70
N PHE A 241 -2.71 -3.32 8.79
CA PHE A 241 -3.76 -4.23 9.22
C PHE A 241 -3.26 -5.15 10.34
N LYS A 242 -4.00 -5.16 11.45
CA LYS A 242 -3.83 -6.13 12.53
C LYS A 242 -4.30 -7.52 12.12
N ALA A 243 -3.58 -8.58 12.47
CA ALA A 243 -3.97 -9.97 12.19
C ALA A 243 -5.10 -10.42 13.12
N THR A 244 -6.34 -10.15 12.73
CA THR A 244 -7.54 -10.59 13.46
C THR A 244 -8.55 -11.22 12.51
N ALA A 245 -9.39 -12.13 13.02
CA ALA A 245 -10.50 -12.69 12.26
C ALA A 245 -11.51 -11.61 11.81
N ARG A 246 -11.55 -10.46 12.51
CA ARG A 246 -12.34 -9.28 12.09
C ARG A 246 -11.74 -8.65 10.82
N ASN A 247 -10.44 -8.38 10.81
CA ASN A 247 -9.77 -7.80 9.64
C ASN A 247 -9.75 -8.75 8.43
N ALA A 248 -9.59 -10.06 8.64
CA ALA A 248 -9.70 -11.03 7.55
C ALA A 248 -11.08 -10.91 6.85
N ARG A 249 -12.18 -10.81 7.63
CA ARG A 249 -13.52 -10.54 7.06
C ARG A 249 -13.61 -9.17 6.38
N ALA A 250 -13.00 -8.12 6.96
CA ALA A 250 -12.99 -6.78 6.36
C ALA A 250 -12.25 -6.74 5.01
N MET A 251 -11.10 -7.41 4.89
CA MET A 251 -10.34 -7.51 3.64
C MET A 251 -11.05 -8.38 2.60
N ALA A 252 -11.69 -9.48 3.02
CA ALA A 252 -12.55 -10.28 2.16
C ALA A 252 -13.74 -9.47 1.62
N TYR A 253 -14.39 -8.68 2.47
CA TYR A 253 -15.49 -7.79 2.08
C TYR A 253 -15.03 -6.71 1.11
N TRP A 254 -13.89 -6.05 1.37
CA TRP A 254 -13.30 -5.05 0.48
C TRP A 254 -12.91 -5.63 -0.88
N HIS A 255 -12.29 -6.81 -0.90
CA HIS A 255 -12.00 -7.50 -2.16
C HIS A 255 -13.27 -7.84 -2.95
N ALA A 256 -14.32 -8.33 -2.28
CA ALA A 256 -15.61 -8.61 -2.91
C ALA A 256 -16.32 -7.33 -3.41
N ALA A 257 -16.20 -6.21 -2.69
CA ALA A 257 -16.87 -4.96 -3.01
C ALA A 257 -16.50 -4.40 -4.40
N ARG A 258 -15.35 -4.76 -4.97
CA ARG A 258 -14.93 -4.38 -6.34
C ARG A 258 -15.99 -4.66 -7.42
N ALA A 259 -16.84 -5.66 -7.21
CA ALA A 259 -17.93 -5.99 -8.14
C ALA A 259 -18.98 -4.87 -8.28
N ARG A 260 -19.09 -3.97 -7.29
CA ARG A 260 -19.91 -2.74 -7.38
C ARG A 260 -19.22 -1.58 -8.09
N PHE A 261 -17.90 -1.66 -8.30
CA PHE A 261 -17.06 -0.58 -8.77
C PHE A 261 -16.04 -1.09 -9.81
N PRO A 262 -16.48 -1.73 -10.91
CA PRO A 262 -15.62 -2.57 -11.76
C PRO A 262 -14.45 -1.84 -12.43
N GLU A 263 -14.57 -0.53 -12.63
CA GLU A 263 -13.54 0.31 -13.25
C GLU A 263 -12.60 0.99 -12.24
N ASN A 264 -12.82 0.80 -10.93
CA ASN A 264 -12.10 1.51 -9.88
C ASN A 264 -11.05 0.66 -9.14
N HIS A 265 -10.00 1.34 -8.68
CA HIS A 265 -8.91 0.77 -7.90
C HIS A 265 -9.26 0.60 -6.41
N ASP A 266 -8.42 -0.14 -5.70
CA ASP A 266 -8.58 -0.54 -4.30
C ASP A 266 -8.88 0.62 -3.35
N GLN A 267 -8.12 1.72 -3.42
CA GLN A 267 -8.26 2.89 -2.55
C GLN A 267 -9.58 3.62 -2.75
N PHE A 268 -10.03 3.78 -4.00
CA PHE A 268 -11.35 4.34 -4.29
C PHE A 268 -12.44 3.48 -3.63
N VAL A 269 -12.41 2.16 -3.87
CA VAL A 269 -13.39 1.25 -3.26
C VAL A 269 -13.31 1.27 -1.74
N PHE A 270 -12.10 1.36 -1.15
CA PHE A 270 -11.92 1.50 0.30
C PHE A 270 -12.55 2.79 0.83
N ASN A 271 -12.41 3.91 0.09
CA ASN A 271 -13.05 5.18 0.44
C ASN A 271 -14.57 5.06 0.48
N GLU A 272 -15.18 4.41 -0.51
CA GLU A 272 -16.65 4.27 -0.55
C GLU A 272 -17.16 3.36 0.58
N ILE A 273 -16.48 2.24 0.84
CA ILE A 273 -16.96 1.22 1.79
C ILE A 273 -16.48 1.39 3.23
N LYS A 274 -15.58 2.34 3.55
CA LYS A 274 -15.02 2.50 4.92
C LYS A 274 -16.09 2.61 6.01
N ARG A 275 -17.25 3.19 5.70
CA ARG A 275 -18.41 3.29 6.61
C ARG A 275 -19.15 1.95 6.77
N GLU A 276 -19.22 1.13 5.73
CA GLU A 276 -19.76 -0.24 5.79
C GLU A 276 -18.84 -1.18 6.58
N LEU A 277 -17.52 -1.04 6.42
CA LEU A 277 -16.52 -1.80 7.18
C LEU A 277 -16.53 -1.45 8.68
N ALA A 278 -16.67 -0.17 9.01
CA ALA A 278 -16.77 0.30 10.39
C ALA A 278 -18.14 -0.02 11.04
N ALA A 279 -19.18 -0.28 10.25
CA ALA A 279 -20.49 -0.67 10.75
C ALA A 279 -20.55 -2.14 11.23
N PRO A 280 -21.44 -2.48 12.17
CA PRO A 280 -21.76 -3.87 12.48
C PRO A 280 -22.31 -4.61 11.24
N PRO A 281 -22.03 -5.92 11.10
CA PRO A 281 -21.33 -6.80 12.04
C PRO A 281 -19.82 -6.98 11.73
N ILE A 282 -19.23 -6.18 10.82
CA ILE A 282 -17.77 -6.17 10.62
C ILE A 282 -17.11 -5.39 11.77
N GLY A 283 -17.45 -4.11 11.91
CA GLY A 283 -17.08 -3.29 13.06
C GLY A 283 -15.58 -3.07 13.23
N VAL A 284 -14.81 -2.85 12.16
CA VAL A 284 -13.38 -2.51 12.27
C VAL A 284 -13.19 -1.06 12.72
N ARG A 285 -12.30 -0.84 13.70
CA ARG A 285 -11.82 0.50 14.00
C ARG A 285 -10.74 0.89 13.00
N ILE A 286 -11.14 1.69 12.01
CA ILE A 286 -10.25 2.38 11.08
C ILE A 286 -9.73 3.65 11.78
N ARG A 287 -8.43 3.95 11.65
CA ARG A 287 -7.82 5.23 12.03
C ARG A 287 -6.98 5.81 10.90
N PHE A 288 -6.88 7.13 10.87
CA PHE A 288 -6.08 7.88 9.92
C PHE A 288 -4.86 8.47 10.61
N VAL A 289 -3.69 8.40 9.96
CA VAL A 289 -2.45 9.00 10.46
C VAL A 289 -2.31 10.41 9.89
N ASP A 290 -2.14 11.38 10.78
CA ASP A 290 -1.94 12.78 10.42
C ASP A 290 -0.72 12.98 9.49
N SER A 291 -0.93 13.74 8.40
CA SER A 291 0.09 13.93 7.36
C SER A 291 1.33 14.71 7.80
N LYS A 292 1.32 15.36 8.98
CA LYS A 292 2.54 15.89 9.61
C LYS A 292 3.52 14.80 10.07
N HIS A 293 3.08 13.54 10.08
CA HIS A 293 3.85 12.36 10.48
C HIS A 293 4.00 11.36 9.34
N VAL A 294 2.90 10.91 8.72
CA VAL A 294 2.93 10.03 7.54
C VAL A 294 2.46 10.85 6.34
N SER A 295 3.41 11.53 5.70
CA SER A 295 3.13 12.57 4.72
C SER A 295 2.91 12.02 3.32
N GLY A 296 2.03 12.65 2.55
CA GLY A 296 1.97 12.54 1.09
C GLY A 296 2.24 13.89 0.43
N PHE A 297 2.61 13.90 -0.85
CA PHE A 297 2.67 15.12 -1.66
C PHE A 297 1.30 15.81 -1.85
N CYS A 298 0.17 15.10 -1.69
CA CYS A 298 -1.17 15.71 -1.67
C CYS A 298 -1.37 16.67 -0.47
N GLN A 299 -0.72 16.39 0.66
CA GLN A 299 -0.80 17.21 1.89
C GLN A 299 0.55 17.19 2.63
N LEU A 300 1.57 17.80 2.00
CA LEU A 300 2.96 17.68 2.40
C LEU A 300 3.29 18.39 3.72
N GLY A 301 3.64 17.59 4.73
CA GLY A 301 4.16 18.05 6.01
C GLY A 301 5.44 18.88 5.85
N ARG A 302 5.53 19.99 6.58
CA ARG A 302 6.65 20.96 6.47
C ARG A 302 7.71 20.83 7.58
N ASP A 303 7.40 20.16 8.68
CA ASP A 303 8.31 20.03 9.84
C ASP A 303 9.07 18.71 9.82
N LEU A 304 10.33 18.76 9.35
CA LEU A 304 11.24 17.62 9.28
C LEU A 304 11.60 17.04 10.65
N ASN A 305 11.21 17.65 11.78
CA ASN A 305 11.32 17.04 13.11
C ASN A 305 10.24 15.99 13.39
N ARG A 306 9.12 16.01 12.66
CA ARG A 306 7.92 15.18 12.92
C ARG A 306 7.70 14.07 11.91
N ILE A 307 8.13 14.29 10.68
CA ILE A 307 7.84 13.41 9.53
C ILE A 307 8.56 12.07 9.69
N ALA A 308 7.80 10.98 9.62
CA ALA A 308 8.30 9.61 9.62
C ALA A 308 8.41 9.05 8.20
N THR A 309 7.49 9.39 7.30
CA THR A 309 7.52 9.00 5.88
C THR A 309 7.03 10.11 4.95
N VAL A 310 7.42 10.05 3.66
CA VAL A 310 6.91 10.92 2.58
C VAL A 310 6.61 10.10 1.33
N HIS A 311 5.34 10.01 0.94
CA HIS A 311 4.83 9.29 -0.24
C HIS A 311 4.62 10.24 -1.44
N MET A 312 5.02 9.85 -2.65
CA MET A 312 4.77 10.60 -3.90
C MET A 312 3.30 10.50 -4.40
N THR A 313 2.34 10.60 -3.49
CA THR A 313 0.89 10.76 -3.77
C THR A 313 0.62 11.98 -4.65
N CYS A 314 -0.49 12.04 -5.39
CA CYS A 314 -0.81 13.14 -6.33
C CYS A 314 0.24 13.39 -7.44
N CYS A 315 1.31 12.58 -7.53
CA CYS A 315 2.29 12.65 -8.60
C CYS A 315 2.03 11.59 -9.68
N ILE A 316 2.15 11.98 -10.96
CA ILE A 316 1.93 11.09 -12.11
C ILE A 316 3.25 10.90 -12.87
N GLY A 317 3.54 9.65 -13.25
CA GLY A 317 4.72 9.26 -14.04
C GLY A 317 5.93 8.84 -13.18
N LEU A 318 6.60 7.76 -13.61
CA LEU A 318 7.76 7.18 -12.92
C LEU A 318 8.91 8.18 -12.77
N GLU A 319 9.25 8.93 -13.82
CA GLU A 319 10.34 9.89 -13.80
C GLU A 319 10.10 11.06 -12.83
N ASN A 320 8.85 11.50 -12.68
CA ASN A 320 8.48 12.58 -11.78
C ASN A 320 8.57 12.11 -10.33
N LYS A 321 7.96 10.95 -10.03
CA LYS A 321 8.05 10.29 -8.72
C LYS A 321 9.50 10.03 -8.31
N LEU A 322 10.32 9.46 -9.20
CA LEU A 322 11.72 9.14 -8.90
C LEU A 322 12.59 10.41 -8.69
N HIS A 323 12.34 11.47 -9.47
CA HIS A 323 13.03 12.75 -9.32
C HIS A 323 12.76 13.38 -7.94
N ASP A 324 11.50 13.51 -7.54
CA ASP A 324 11.17 14.14 -6.25
C ASP A 324 11.41 13.21 -5.04
N LEU A 325 11.29 11.89 -5.20
CA LEU A 325 11.66 10.91 -4.16
C LEU A 325 13.15 11.03 -3.79
N ARG A 326 14.03 11.10 -4.79
CA ARG A 326 15.47 11.34 -4.57
C ARG A 326 15.71 12.68 -3.87
N ARG A 327 15.00 13.75 -4.28
CA ARG A 327 15.14 15.08 -3.67
C ARG A 327 14.72 15.14 -2.20
N VAL A 328 13.64 14.45 -1.79
CA VAL A 328 13.29 14.38 -0.36
C VAL A 328 14.30 13.54 0.44
N VAL A 329 14.92 12.52 -0.16
CA VAL A 329 16.02 11.75 0.46
C VAL A 329 17.30 12.61 0.58
N GLU A 330 17.63 13.46 -0.39
CA GLU A 330 18.71 14.46 -0.28
C GLU A 330 18.43 15.51 0.79
N ASP A 331 17.20 16.04 0.85
CA ASP A 331 16.83 17.03 1.86
C ASP A 331 16.82 16.45 3.26
N TRP A 332 16.40 15.20 3.40
CA TRP A 332 16.54 14.46 4.63
C TRP A 332 18.02 14.30 5.03
N ARG A 333 18.91 13.92 4.12
CA ARG A 333 20.37 13.89 4.34
C ARG A 333 20.90 15.24 4.80
N ARG A 334 20.49 16.33 4.13
CA ARG A 334 20.83 17.73 4.48
C ARG A 334 20.27 18.17 5.84
N TYR A 335 19.15 17.61 6.27
CA TYR A 335 18.58 17.82 7.61
C TYR A 335 19.37 17.03 8.67
N VAL A 336 19.54 15.71 8.52
CA VAL A 336 20.19 14.88 9.57
C VAL A 336 21.68 15.18 9.76
N SER A 337 22.35 15.79 8.78
CA SER A 337 23.73 16.27 8.93
C SER A 337 23.86 17.54 9.79
N ARG A 338 22.74 18.16 10.21
CA ARG A 338 22.78 19.36 11.06
C ARG A 338 22.78 19.04 12.56
N PRO A 339 23.48 19.85 13.39
CA PRO A 339 23.41 19.77 14.84
C PRO A 339 21.97 19.75 15.35
N GLU A 340 21.74 19.05 16.46
CA GLU A 340 20.37 18.85 16.95
C GLU A 340 19.66 20.18 17.29
N TRP A 341 20.38 21.19 17.78
CA TRP A 341 19.81 22.52 18.04
C TRP A 341 19.32 23.21 16.75
N GLU A 342 19.99 23.02 15.61
CA GLU A 342 19.59 23.61 14.32
C GLU A 342 18.36 22.88 13.77
N ARG A 343 18.30 21.55 13.93
CA ARG A 343 17.13 20.73 13.59
C ARG A 343 15.91 21.11 14.44
N ARG A 344 16.06 21.15 15.77
CA ARG A 344 15.02 21.56 16.73
C ARG A 344 14.51 22.98 16.51
N ALA A 345 15.31 23.87 15.91
CA ALA A 345 14.88 25.23 15.56
C ALA A 345 13.89 25.29 14.37
N GLY A 346 13.64 24.17 13.67
CA GLY A 346 12.58 24.06 12.65
C GLY A 346 12.82 24.82 11.34
N LYS A 347 14.02 25.40 11.15
CA LYS A 347 14.35 26.26 9.98
C LYS A 347 14.73 25.49 8.71
N ILE A 348 14.88 24.17 8.80
CA ILE A 348 15.30 23.31 7.69
C ILE A 348 14.04 22.66 7.07
N GLY A 349 13.57 23.23 5.96
CA GLY A 349 12.47 22.69 5.14
C GLY A 349 12.94 22.08 3.82
N TRP A 350 12.03 21.43 3.10
CA TRP A 350 12.22 20.88 1.75
C TRP A 350 12.64 21.96 0.71
N ARG A 351 13.49 21.60 -0.25
CA ARG A 351 13.87 22.41 -1.42
C ARG A 351 12.91 22.10 -2.57
N PHE A 352 11.93 22.95 -2.79
CA PHE A 352 10.92 22.77 -3.86
C PHE A 352 11.35 23.27 -5.26
N GLU A 353 12.45 24.01 -5.35
CA GLU A 353 12.93 24.62 -6.61
C GLU A 353 13.26 23.56 -7.68
N GLY A 354 12.43 23.44 -8.71
CA GLY A 354 12.57 22.41 -9.74
C GLY A 354 12.09 21.01 -9.31
N GLY A 355 11.11 20.94 -8.40
CA GLY A 355 10.29 19.73 -8.24
C GLY A 355 9.38 19.49 -9.45
N LYS A 356 8.83 18.27 -9.58
CA LYS A 356 7.98 17.85 -10.72
C LYS A 356 6.58 17.38 -10.33
N CYS A 357 6.39 16.95 -9.08
CA CYS A 357 5.16 16.39 -8.53
C CYS A 357 4.24 17.42 -7.85
N ILE A 358 4.73 18.63 -7.58
CA ILE A 358 3.97 19.70 -6.91
C ILE A 358 3.46 20.65 -7.98
N HIS A 359 2.15 20.82 -8.03
CA HIS A 359 1.41 21.66 -8.97
C HIS A 359 0.60 22.72 -8.20
#